data_AF-M3GTW2-F1
#
_entry.id   AF-M3GTW2-F1
#
_cell.length_a   1.000
_cell.length_b   1.000
_cell.length_c   1.000
_cell.angle_alpha   90.00
_cell.angle_beta   90.00
_cell.angle_gamma   90.00
#
_symmetry.space_group_name_H-M   'P 1'
#
loop_
_entity.id
_entity.type
_entity.pdbx_description
1 polymer ?
#
loop_
_entity_poly.entity_id
_entity_poly.type
_entity_poly.pdbx_seq_one_letter_code
_entity_poly.pdbx_strand_id
1 'polypeptide(L)'
;MKLLSFKFRFCLLLSLVYSHSIVAQTKQEFGWAKGADGFSFNLNGRTVFQSNSEINSFPENSTLLEKTDFLFFAGEYFILNKDVRRYESLLNLTANAESELVLGGIFLKILKELNFNSKESSRNLLIQFSKNESSSYLKELAKGFESAVFERKSPENLKCSRKAVYYSLCKTLRLKKYLSDFSPKAKSYQREYLNLNRTLAPFLEDPELKYIPFLSNIIYNIADELAELGLSREAVHFQKILIISENLSGRVIGYSYEKLAYYYLIGGDFISAEKVLDYILKYRPDLRTSYKNHLYLKLGTIAYLNQEYKKSLDYYLNLDFLEWSSTISNPFLGEPISINSARDLISMAIWRSKNSFKAVDALKSVSTPKNLTEDDLFTRLRIIQILMNDEPEVAGKMATEITFLAQSKGWKRVEYASTLLNGFIHYKKTILEKRS
;
A
#
# COMPACT_ATOMS: atom_id res chain seq x y z
N MET A 1 17.41 -49.61 1.07
CA MET A 1 17.28 -48.66 -0.05
C MET A 1 15.85 -48.35 -0.51
N LYS A 2 14.77 -49.06 -0.09
CA LYS A 2 13.40 -48.77 -0.56
C LYS A 2 12.64 -47.67 0.22
N LEU A 3 13.07 -47.29 1.44
CA LEU A 3 12.40 -46.22 2.22
C LEU A 3 12.83 -44.79 1.82
N LEU A 4 14.04 -44.62 1.26
CA LEU A 4 14.55 -43.30 0.85
C LEU A 4 13.85 -42.80 -0.43
N SER A 5 13.44 -43.69 -1.34
CA SER A 5 12.73 -43.30 -2.57
C SER A 5 11.31 -42.82 -2.32
N PHE A 6 10.66 -43.27 -1.24
CA PHE A 6 9.28 -42.87 -0.91
C PHE A 6 9.24 -41.47 -0.28
N LYS A 7 10.18 -41.16 0.63
CA LYS A 7 10.29 -39.80 1.21
C LYS A 7 10.69 -38.75 0.17
N PHE A 8 11.56 -39.11 -0.78
CA PHE A 8 11.97 -38.18 -1.83
C PHE A 8 10.83 -37.86 -2.81
N ARG A 9 9.98 -38.85 -3.15
CA ARG A 9 8.78 -38.64 -3.99
C ARG A 9 7.69 -37.83 -3.27
N PHE A 10 7.53 -38.01 -1.95
CA PHE A 10 6.56 -37.25 -1.16
C PHE A 10 6.96 -35.77 -1.02
N CYS A 11 8.25 -35.47 -0.84
CA CYS A 11 8.76 -34.10 -0.86
C CYS A 11 8.65 -33.43 -2.25
N LEU A 12 8.84 -34.19 -3.33
CA LEU A 12 8.66 -33.68 -4.70
C LEU A 12 7.19 -33.35 -5.02
N LEU A 13 6.25 -34.18 -4.58
CA LEU A 13 4.81 -33.91 -4.71
C LEU A 13 4.36 -32.70 -3.86
N LEU A 14 4.91 -32.53 -2.66
CA LEU A 14 4.64 -31.33 -1.83
C LEU A 14 5.28 -30.05 -2.41
N SER A 15 6.41 -30.15 -3.10
CA SER A 15 7.02 -29.01 -3.80
C SER A 15 6.26 -28.59 -5.07
N LEU A 16 5.49 -29.50 -5.67
CA LEU A 16 4.59 -29.23 -6.80
C LEU A 16 3.26 -28.56 -6.37
N VAL A 17 2.87 -28.69 -5.09
CA VAL A 17 1.71 -27.96 -4.54
C VAL A 17 2.08 -26.53 -4.12
N TYR A 18 3.36 -26.25 -3.86
CA TYR A 18 3.87 -24.91 -3.51
C TYR A 18 4.42 -24.08 -4.69
N SER A 19 4.29 -24.58 -5.92
CA SER A 19 4.66 -23.88 -7.15
C SER A 19 3.43 -23.52 -7.99
N HIS A 20 2.47 -22.79 -7.41
CA HIS A 20 1.35 -22.15 -8.12
C HIS A 20 1.68 -20.71 -8.54
N SER A 21 2.83 -20.54 -9.17
CA SER A 21 3.15 -19.30 -9.86
C SER A 21 3.96 -19.65 -11.09
N ILE A 22 3.23 -19.81 -12.21
CA ILE A 22 3.56 -19.50 -13.61
C ILE A 22 2.63 -20.40 -14.46
N VAL A 23 1.65 -19.76 -15.12
CA VAL A 23 0.60 -20.34 -15.98
C VAL A 23 -0.55 -21.07 -15.27
N ALA A 24 -1.28 -20.33 -14.44
CA ALA A 24 -2.74 -20.48 -14.39
C ALA A 24 -3.35 -19.15 -14.84
N GLN A 25 -3.61 -19.01 -16.14
CA GLN A 25 -4.64 -18.07 -16.60
C GLN A 25 -5.98 -18.66 -16.12
N THR A 26 -6.27 -18.54 -14.83
CA THR A 26 -7.67 -18.51 -14.40
C THR A 26 -8.26 -17.33 -15.15
N LYS A 27 -9.11 -17.61 -16.14
CA LYS A 27 -9.87 -16.61 -16.87
C LYS A 27 -10.49 -15.71 -15.80
N GLN A 28 -10.01 -14.47 -15.68
CA GLN A 28 -10.38 -13.60 -14.59
C GLN A 28 -11.89 -13.39 -14.66
N GLU A 29 -12.64 -14.01 -13.73
CA GLU A 29 -14.10 -14.08 -13.81
C GLU A 29 -14.75 -12.71 -13.66
N PHE A 30 -14.11 -11.81 -12.90
CA PHE A 30 -14.58 -10.46 -12.65
C PHE A 30 -13.41 -9.47 -12.56
N GLY A 31 -13.55 -8.30 -13.17
CA GLY A 31 -12.63 -7.17 -13.02
C GLY A 31 -11.88 -6.79 -14.30
N TRP A 32 -11.03 -5.78 -14.15
CA TRP A 32 -10.17 -5.27 -15.22
C TRP A 32 -8.99 -6.18 -15.50
N ALA A 33 -8.69 -6.36 -16.79
CA ALA A 33 -7.50 -7.03 -17.29
C ALA A 33 -6.81 -6.14 -18.33
N LYS A 34 -5.48 -6.02 -18.24
CA LYS A 34 -4.65 -5.33 -19.22
C LYS A 34 -4.12 -6.33 -20.24
N GLY A 35 -4.45 -6.12 -21.52
CA GLY A 35 -3.95 -6.87 -22.66
C GLY A 35 -3.04 -6.02 -23.57
N ALA A 36 -2.67 -6.58 -24.72
CA ALA A 36 -1.89 -5.88 -25.73
C ALA A 36 -2.67 -4.69 -26.34
N ASP A 37 -3.99 -4.87 -26.55
CA ASP A 37 -4.88 -3.88 -27.18
C ASP A 37 -5.53 -2.89 -26.19
N GLY A 38 -5.00 -2.84 -24.97
CA GLY A 38 -5.46 -1.95 -23.90
C GLY A 38 -6.17 -2.68 -22.76
N PHE A 39 -7.25 -2.09 -22.24
CA PHE A 39 -7.98 -2.63 -21.08
C PHE A 39 -9.25 -3.36 -21.52
N SER A 40 -9.51 -4.47 -20.86
CA SER A 40 -10.76 -5.23 -20.99
C SER A 40 -11.39 -5.42 -19.62
N PHE A 41 -12.72 -5.44 -19.56
CA PHE A 41 -13.45 -5.73 -18.34
C PHE A 41 -14.21 -7.04 -18.51
N ASN A 42 -13.98 -7.96 -17.58
CA ASN A 42 -14.68 -9.22 -17.51
C ASN A 42 -15.76 -9.16 -16.45
N LEU A 43 -16.94 -9.64 -16.80
CA LEU A 43 -18.08 -9.80 -15.92
C LEU A 43 -18.61 -11.22 -16.07
N ASN A 44 -18.69 -11.96 -14.96
CA ASN A 44 -19.14 -13.36 -14.92
C ASN A 44 -18.45 -14.27 -15.96
N GLY A 45 -17.13 -14.09 -16.14
CA GLY A 45 -16.31 -14.88 -17.07
C GLY A 45 -16.43 -14.50 -18.55
N ARG A 46 -17.19 -13.44 -18.87
CA ARG A 46 -17.35 -12.88 -20.22
C ARG A 46 -16.71 -11.50 -20.30
N THR A 47 -15.94 -11.25 -21.36
CA THR A 47 -15.45 -9.91 -21.65
C THR A 47 -16.60 -9.07 -22.18
N VAL A 48 -17.02 -8.06 -21.42
CA VAL A 48 -18.17 -7.21 -21.75
C VAL A 48 -17.75 -5.82 -22.24
N PHE A 49 -16.49 -5.44 -22.03
CA PHE A 49 -15.94 -4.16 -22.48
C PHE A 49 -14.49 -4.33 -22.95
N GLN A 50 -14.14 -3.58 -23.98
CA GLN A 50 -12.75 -3.41 -24.45
C GLN A 50 -12.47 -1.93 -24.73
N SER A 51 -11.25 -1.47 -24.47
CA SER A 51 -10.84 -0.07 -24.60
C SER A 51 -11.02 0.53 -25.99
N ASN A 52 -11.03 -0.29 -27.04
CA ASN A 52 -11.24 0.08 -28.43
C ASN A 52 -12.71 -0.07 -28.90
N SER A 53 -13.59 -0.61 -28.06
CA SER A 53 -15.00 -0.80 -28.43
C SER A 53 -15.75 0.53 -28.50
N GLU A 54 -16.64 0.63 -29.49
CA GLU A 54 -17.68 1.66 -29.57
C GLU A 54 -18.91 1.18 -28.78
N ILE A 55 -19.51 2.07 -28.00
CA ILE A 55 -20.70 1.73 -27.20
C ILE A 55 -21.94 2.29 -27.89
N ASN A 56 -22.65 1.40 -28.59
CA ASN A 56 -23.94 1.71 -29.22
C ASN A 56 -25.11 0.96 -28.55
N SER A 57 -24.83 0.00 -27.68
CA SER A 57 -25.82 -0.78 -26.93
C SER A 57 -25.18 -1.41 -25.68
N PHE A 58 -26.02 -1.87 -24.75
CA PHE A 58 -25.56 -2.73 -23.66
C PHE A 58 -25.13 -4.11 -24.21
N PRO A 59 -24.22 -4.82 -23.51
CA PRO A 59 -23.81 -6.16 -23.93
C PRO A 59 -25.02 -7.10 -24.11
N GLU A 60 -24.97 -7.93 -25.15
CA GLU A 60 -26.07 -8.83 -25.49
C GLU A 60 -26.34 -9.84 -24.38
N ASN A 61 -27.61 -10.15 -24.16
CA ASN A 61 -28.09 -11.09 -23.12
C ASN A 61 -27.69 -10.71 -21.68
N SER A 62 -27.37 -9.43 -21.41
CA SER A 62 -27.11 -8.95 -20.05
C SER A 62 -28.39 -8.70 -19.25
N THR A 63 -28.39 -9.16 -18.01
CA THR A 63 -29.43 -8.85 -17.03
C THR A 63 -29.37 -7.37 -16.61
N LEU A 64 -30.42 -6.85 -15.96
CA LEU A 64 -30.42 -5.47 -15.47
C LEU A 64 -29.26 -5.17 -14.51
N LEU A 65 -28.91 -6.12 -13.64
CA LEU A 65 -27.73 -6.06 -12.76
C LEU A 65 -26.46 -5.82 -13.57
N GLU A 66 -26.22 -6.66 -14.58
CA GLU A 66 -25.02 -6.60 -15.42
C GLU A 66 -24.97 -5.32 -16.27
N LYS A 67 -26.12 -4.82 -16.72
CA LYS A 67 -26.22 -3.52 -17.41
C LYS A 67 -25.82 -2.37 -16.48
N THR A 68 -26.28 -2.38 -15.23
CA THR A 68 -25.92 -1.35 -14.24
C THR A 68 -24.44 -1.39 -13.85
N ASP A 69 -23.88 -2.60 -13.75
CA ASP A 69 -22.45 -2.79 -13.50
C ASP A 69 -21.62 -2.30 -14.69
N PHE A 70 -21.94 -2.75 -15.90
CA PHE A 70 -21.31 -2.30 -17.13
C PHE A 70 -21.32 -0.78 -17.27
N LEU A 71 -22.46 -0.15 -16.97
CA LEU A 71 -22.60 1.31 -17.00
C LEU A 71 -21.55 2.00 -16.14
N PHE A 72 -21.33 1.52 -14.91
CA PHE A 72 -20.35 2.12 -14.00
C PHE A 72 -18.91 1.84 -14.42
N PHE A 73 -18.58 0.61 -14.82
CA PHE A 73 -17.21 0.27 -15.23
C PHE A 73 -16.81 0.96 -16.53
N ALA A 74 -17.66 0.92 -17.56
CA ALA A 74 -17.41 1.64 -18.80
C ALA A 74 -17.36 3.16 -18.57
N GLY A 75 -18.28 3.68 -17.74
CA GLY A 75 -18.32 5.10 -17.38
C GLY A 75 -17.06 5.57 -16.67
N GLU A 76 -16.54 4.78 -15.73
CA GLU A 76 -15.27 5.07 -15.04
C GLU A 76 -14.11 5.13 -16.03
N TYR A 77 -13.99 4.14 -16.90
CA TYR A 77 -12.94 4.12 -17.90
C TYR A 77 -12.96 5.37 -18.79
N PHE A 78 -14.13 5.78 -19.30
CA PHE A 78 -14.23 6.96 -20.15
C PHE A 78 -13.99 8.27 -19.41
N ILE A 79 -14.52 8.42 -18.19
CA ILE A 79 -14.30 9.61 -17.38
C ILE A 79 -12.80 9.76 -17.08
N LEU A 80 -12.13 8.70 -16.63
CA LEU A 80 -10.71 8.74 -16.29
C LEU A 80 -9.82 9.03 -17.51
N ASN A 81 -10.21 8.54 -18.70
CA ASN A 81 -9.51 8.79 -19.96
C ASN A 81 -9.99 10.05 -20.70
N LYS A 82 -10.89 10.84 -20.12
CA LYS A 82 -11.48 12.06 -20.70
C LYS A 82 -12.13 11.85 -22.07
N ASP A 83 -12.70 10.67 -22.32
CA ASP A 83 -13.41 10.36 -23.56
C ASP A 83 -14.86 10.81 -23.50
N VAL A 84 -15.08 12.11 -23.76
CA VAL A 84 -16.40 12.73 -23.64
C VAL A 84 -17.39 12.14 -24.63
N ARG A 85 -16.95 11.82 -25.85
CA ARG A 85 -17.84 11.29 -26.91
C ARG A 85 -18.42 9.93 -26.52
N ARG A 86 -17.57 8.97 -26.12
CA ARG A 86 -18.04 7.62 -25.76
C ARG A 86 -18.79 7.62 -24.44
N TYR A 87 -18.44 8.52 -23.52
CA TYR A 87 -19.23 8.79 -22.33
C TYR A 87 -20.65 9.28 -22.66
N GLU A 88 -20.81 10.21 -23.62
CA GLU A 88 -22.13 10.70 -24.05
C GLU A 88 -22.96 9.60 -24.72
N SER A 89 -22.34 8.76 -25.57
CA SER A 89 -23.00 7.58 -26.12
C SER A 89 -23.51 6.65 -25.02
N LEU A 90 -22.72 6.43 -23.97
CA LEU A 90 -23.12 5.63 -22.81
C LEU A 90 -24.29 6.26 -22.04
N LEU A 91 -24.30 7.60 -21.86
CA LEU A 91 -25.43 8.30 -21.23
C LEU A 91 -26.71 8.23 -22.06
N ASN A 92 -26.62 8.24 -23.39
CA ASN A 92 -27.80 8.14 -24.26
C ASN A 92 -28.53 6.80 -24.08
N LEU A 93 -27.82 5.73 -23.73
CA LEU A 93 -28.43 4.43 -23.41
C LEU A 93 -29.29 4.47 -22.13
N THR A 94 -29.11 5.49 -21.27
CA THR A 94 -29.82 5.60 -19.99
C THR A 94 -31.03 6.54 -20.03
N ALA A 95 -31.11 7.45 -21.00
CA ALA A 95 -32.03 8.58 -20.96
C ALA A 95 -33.53 8.20 -20.96
N ASN A 96 -33.88 7.12 -21.66
CA ASN A 96 -35.25 6.61 -21.80
C ASN A 96 -35.37 5.14 -21.37
N ALA A 97 -34.50 4.71 -20.46
CA ALA A 97 -34.42 3.33 -19.99
C ALA A 97 -35.22 3.10 -18.70
N GLU A 98 -35.14 1.89 -18.12
CA GLU A 98 -35.69 1.59 -16.81
C GLU A 98 -35.13 2.51 -15.72
N SER A 99 -35.90 2.75 -14.65
CA SER A 99 -35.56 3.65 -13.54
C SER A 99 -34.15 3.44 -12.98
N GLU A 100 -33.70 2.19 -12.88
CA GLU A 100 -32.36 1.82 -12.46
C GLU A 100 -31.31 2.46 -13.37
N LEU A 101 -31.42 2.27 -14.69
CA LEU A 101 -30.46 2.81 -15.65
C LEU A 101 -30.50 4.34 -15.70
N VAL A 102 -31.68 4.95 -15.58
CA VAL A 102 -31.82 6.42 -15.46
C VAL A 102 -31.04 6.94 -14.24
N LEU A 103 -31.19 6.30 -13.08
CA LEU A 103 -30.43 6.64 -11.88
C LEU A 103 -28.92 6.49 -12.10
N GLY A 104 -28.49 5.41 -12.75
CA GLY A 104 -27.09 5.21 -13.12
C GLY A 104 -26.54 6.30 -14.02
N GLY A 105 -27.31 6.77 -15.00
CA GLY A 105 -26.96 7.91 -15.85
C GLY A 105 -26.79 9.20 -15.04
N ILE A 106 -27.66 9.46 -14.06
CA ILE A 106 -27.54 10.61 -13.14
C ILE A 106 -26.26 10.49 -12.29
N PHE A 107 -25.98 9.31 -11.73
CA PHE A 107 -24.74 9.08 -10.98
C PHE A 107 -23.50 9.34 -11.82
N LEU A 108 -23.46 8.83 -13.06
CA LEU A 108 -22.34 9.06 -13.97
C LEU A 108 -22.15 10.54 -14.33
N LYS A 109 -23.23 11.32 -14.49
CA LYS A 109 -23.15 12.79 -14.71
C LYS A 109 -22.46 13.47 -13.55
N ILE A 110 -22.89 13.17 -12.32
CA ILE A 110 -22.29 13.73 -11.10
C ILE A 110 -20.81 13.31 -10.98
N LEU A 111 -20.49 12.04 -11.23
CA LEU A 111 -19.12 11.53 -11.14
C LEU A 111 -18.19 12.16 -12.19
N LYS A 112 -18.69 12.42 -13.40
CA LYS A 112 -17.96 13.21 -14.41
C LYS A 112 -17.69 14.63 -13.90
N GLU A 113 -18.71 15.32 -13.39
CA GLU A 113 -18.59 16.69 -12.87
C GLU A 113 -17.50 16.80 -11.80
N LEU A 114 -17.48 15.85 -10.85
CA LEU A 114 -16.47 15.78 -9.79
C LEU A 114 -15.07 15.52 -10.32
N ASN A 115 -14.92 14.61 -11.29
CA ASN A 115 -13.61 14.28 -11.86
C ASN A 115 -13.08 15.39 -12.79
N PHE A 116 -13.97 16.17 -13.40
CA PHE A 116 -13.60 17.24 -14.33
C PHE A 116 -13.51 18.61 -13.64
N ASN A 117 -13.86 18.71 -12.36
CA ASN A 117 -14.04 19.97 -11.64
C ASN A 117 -15.00 20.92 -12.36
N SER A 118 -16.11 20.39 -12.88
CA SER A 118 -17.13 21.18 -13.59
C SER A 118 -17.87 22.12 -12.63
N LYS A 119 -18.34 23.27 -13.16
CA LYS A 119 -19.26 24.18 -12.45
C LYS A 119 -20.73 23.76 -12.61
N GLU A 120 -21.02 22.86 -13.54
CA GLU A 120 -22.35 22.28 -13.72
C GLU A 120 -22.66 21.34 -12.55
N SER A 121 -23.93 21.31 -12.13
CA SER A 121 -24.38 20.44 -11.04
C SER A 121 -25.62 19.65 -11.43
N SER A 122 -25.42 18.35 -11.63
CA SER A 122 -26.50 17.38 -11.84
C SER A 122 -27.17 16.94 -10.54
N ARG A 123 -26.83 17.55 -9.39
CA ARG A 123 -27.43 17.23 -8.08
C ARG A 123 -28.95 17.37 -8.08
N ASN A 124 -29.49 18.39 -8.75
CA ASN A 124 -30.94 18.61 -8.81
C ASN A 124 -31.68 17.47 -9.52
N LEU A 125 -31.06 16.84 -10.52
CA LEU A 125 -31.63 15.66 -11.20
C LEU A 125 -31.76 14.49 -10.22
N LEU A 126 -30.76 14.29 -9.37
CA LEU A 126 -30.78 13.24 -8.34
C LEU A 126 -31.87 13.49 -7.29
N ILE A 127 -32.01 14.74 -6.83
CA ILE A 127 -33.06 15.14 -5.87
C ILE A 127 -34.45 14.94 -6.48
N GLN A 128 -34.65 15.35 -7.73
CA GLN A 128 -35.92 15.16 -8.45
C GLN A 128 -36.25 13.68 -8.66
N PHE A 129 -35.25 12.89 -9.08
CA PHE A 129 -35.39 11.44 -9.20
C PHE A 129 -35.84 10.82 -7.87
N SER A 130 -35.16 11.13 -6.77
CA SER A 130 -35.52 10.58 -5.46
C SER A 130 -36.92 10.97 -4.99
N LYS A 131 -37.47 12.13 -5.41
CA LYS A 131 -38.84 12.53 -5.07
C LYS A 131 -39.87 11.73 -5.86
N ASN A 132 -39.60 11.50 -7.14
CA ASN A 132 -40.55 10.91 -8.08
C ASN A 132 -40.49 9.37 -8.15
N GLU A 133 -39.37 8.77 -7.76
CA GLU A 133 -39.16 7.32 -7.85
C GLU A 133 -40.13 6.54 -6.96
N SER A 134 -40.69 5.43 -7.44
CA SER A 134 -41.61 4.59 -6.66
C SER A 134 -40.86 3.58 -5.78
N SER A 135 -39.71 3.08 -6.24
CA SER A 135 -38.89 2.10 -5.54
C SER A 135 -38.24 2.68 -4.29
N SER A 136 -38.60 2.15 -3.11
CA SER A 136 -37.97 2.54 -1.83
C SER A 136 -36.45 2.35 -1.86
N TYR A 137 -35.98 1.26 -2.48
CA TYR A 137 -34.55 0.96 -2.57
C TYR A 137 -33.80 2.00 -3.40
N LEU A 138 -34.29 2.33 -4.60
CA LEU A 138 -33.63 3.32 -5.47
C LEU A 138 -33.68 4.73 -4.87
N LYS A 139 -34.77 5.07 -4.16
CA LYS A 139 -34.88 6.31 -3.38
C LYS A 139 -33.80 6.39 -2.29
N GLU A 140 -33.67 5.34 -1.48
CA GLU A 140 -32.65 5.29 -0.42
C GLU A 140 -31.24 5.34 -1.00
N LEU A 141 -30.98 4.63 -2.11
CA LEU A 141 -29.69 4.63 -2.78
C LEU A 141 -29.32 6.03 -3.32
N ALA A 142 -30.28 6.70 -3.97
CA ALA A 142 -30.10 8.06 -4.48
C ALA A 142 -29.76 9.05 -3.36
N LYS A 143 -30.52 9.03 -2.25
CA LYS A 143 -30.24 9.85 -1.07
C LYS A 143 -28.90 9.51 -0.43
N GLY A 144 -28.58 8.22 -0.32
CA GLY A 144 -27.32 7.75 0.26
C GLY A 144 -26.11 8.23 -0.54
N PHE A 145 -26.20 8.15 -1.87
CA PHE A 145 -25.18 8.71 -2.77
C PHE A 145 -25.07 10.23 -2.61
N GLU A 146 -26.19 10.95 -2.58
CA GLU A 146 -26.21 12.40 -2.39
C GLU A 146 -25.50 12.81 -1.09
N SER A 147 -25.87 12.18 0.03
CA SER A 147 -25.28 12.44 1.34
C SER A 147 -23.79 12.12 1.38
N ALA A 148 -23.38 10.99 0.77
CA ALA A 148 -21.99 10.58 0.73
C ALA A 148 -21.13 11.55 -0.10
N VAL A 149 -21.60 11.96 -1.27
CA VAL A 149 -20.81 12.74 -2.23
C VAL A 149 -20.82 14.24 -1.91
N PHE A 150 -21.99 14.82 -1.64
CA PHE A 150 -22.13 16.27 -1.49
C PHE A 150 -22.15 16.74 -0.04
N GLU A 151 -22.85 16.04 0.84
CA GLU A 151 -22.99 16.47 2.24
C GLU A 151 -21.85 15.97 3.13
N ARG A 152 -21.08 15.00 2.64
CA ARG A 152 -20.04 14.28 3.41
C ARG A 152 -20.57 13.70 4.72
N LYS A 153 -21.87 13.35 4.75
CA LYS A 153 -22.51 12.70 5.89
C LYS A 153 -22.61 11.19 5.68
N SER A 154 -22.81 10.47 6.78
CA SER A 154 -23.06 9.03 6.74
C SER A 154 -24.46 8.75 6.17
N PRO A 155 -24.58 7.86 5.16
CA PRO A 155 -25.89 7.51 4.62
C PRO A 155 -26.72 6.68 5.61
N GLU A 156 -28.04 6.66 5.42
CA GLU A 156 -28.95 5.83 6.23
C GLU A 156 -28.73 4.32 5.98
N ASN A 157 -29.37 3.46 6.78
CA ASN A 157 -29.12 2.01 6.78
C ASN A 157 -29.62 1.32 5.50
N LEU A 158 -28.79 1.34 4.45
CA LEU A 158 -29.06 0.71 3.17
C LEU A 158 -29.10 -0.83 3.27
N LYS A 159 -30.17 -1.44 2.75
CA LYS A 159 -30.33 -2.90 2.64
C LYS A 159 -29.68 -3.42 1.36
N CYS A 160 -28.38 -3.70 1.42
CA CYS A 160 -27.63 -4.22 0.27
C CYS A 160 -27.84 -5.72 0.06
N SER A 161 -28.22 -6.11 -1.14
CA SER A 161 -28.40 -7.51 -1.58
C SER A 161 -27.70 -7.72 -2.92
N ARG A 162 -27.03 -8.86 -3.12
CA ARG A 162 -26.43 -9.23 -4.42
C ARG A 162 -27.45 -9.36 -5.54
N LYS A 163 -28.72 -9.57 -5.20
CA LYS A 163 -29.83 -9.64 -6.17
C LYS A 163 -30.38 -8.28 -6.58
N ALA A 164 -29.91 -7.20 -5.95
CA ALA A 164 -30.35 -5.84 -6.23
C ALA A 164 -29.27 -5.09 -7.02
N VAL A 165 -29.69 -4.23 -7.95
CA VAL A 165 -28.78 -3.37 -8.72
C VAL A 165 -27.90 -2.50 -7.81
N TYR A 166 -26.73 -2.11 -8.29
CA TYR A 166 -25.78 -1.26 -7.55
C TYR A 166 -25.29 -1.87 -6.23
N TYR A 167 -25.12 -3.19 -6.18
CA TYR A 167 -24.68 -3.90 -4.98
C TYR A 167 -23.36 -3.37 -4.42
N SER A 168 -22.35 -3.17 -5.29
CA SER A 168 -21.02 -2.63 -4.91
C SER A 168 -21.11 -1.20 -4.35
N LEU A 169 -21.88 -0.33 -5.01
CA LEU A 169 -22.14 1.03 -4.53
C LEU A 169 -22.87 1.03 -3.18
N CYS A 170 -23.94 0.23 -3.04
CA CYS A 170 -24.68 0.11 -1.79
C CYS A 170 -23.75 -0.31 -0.63
N LYS A 171 -22.92 -1.34 -0.85
CA LYS A 171 -21.95 -1.81 0.15
C LYS A 171 -20.93 -0.73 0.51
N THR A 172 -20.47 0.02 -0.48
CA THR A 172 -19.53 1.13 -0.28
C THR A 172 -20.16 2.26 0.54
N LEU A 173 -21.39 2.67 0.22
CA LEU A 173 -22.13 3.66 1.00
C LEU A 173 -22.35 3.20 2.45
N ARG A 174 -22.71 1.92 2.63
CA ARG A 174 -22.83 1.33 3.97
C ARG A 174 -21.50 1.32 4.71
N LEU A 175 -20.39 1.00 4.05
CA LEU A 175 -19.06 1.06 4.66
C LEU A 175 -18.70 2.48 5.11
N LYS A 176 -18.95 3.48 4.26
CA LYS A 176 -18.75 4.89 4.60
C LYS A 176 -19.47 5.28 5.88
N LYS A 177 -20.70 4.80 6.06
CA LYS A 177 -21.47 5.02 7.27
C LYS A 177 -20.75 4.49 8.51
N TYR A 178 -20.34 3.22 8.49
CA TYR A 178 -19.65 2.61 9.64
C TYR A 178 -18.30 3.25 9.93
N LEU A 179 -17.57 3.71 8.91
CA LEU A 179 -16.33 4.49 9.10
C LEU A 179 -16.61 5.85 9.75
N SER A 180 -17.68 6.54 9.34
CA SER A 180 -18.05 7.84 9.89
C SER A 180 -18.60 7.76 11.32
N ASP A 181 -19.36 6.70 11.61
CA ASP A 181 -19.96 6.46 12.93
C ASP A 181 -18.90 5.99 13.95
N PHE A 182 -17.74 5.52 13.49
CA PHE A 182 -16.67 5.01 14.33
C PHE A 182 -15.96 6.14 15.08
N SER A 183 -16.02 6.10 16.42
CA SER A 183 -15.29 7.08 17.25
C SER A 183 -14.46 6.39 18.33
N PRO A 184 -13.14 6.68 18.43
CA PRO A 184 -12.29 6.16 19.50
C PRO A 184 -12.76 6.48 20.92
N LYS A 185 -13.63 7.50 21.06
CA LYS A 185 -14.18 7.95 22.34
C LYS A 185 -15.58 7.38 22.62
N ALA A 186 -16.16 6.59 21.71
CA ALA A 186 -17.47 6.01 21.90
C ALA A 186 -17.44 4.95 23.01
N LYS A 187 -18.44 4.98 23.91
CA LYS A 187 -18.61 3.94 24.94
C LYS A 187 -18.78 2.54 24.33
N SER A 188 -19.23 2.46 23.08
CA SER A 188 -19.47 1.25 22.30
C SER A 188 -18.35 0.90 21.31
N TYR A 189 -17.14 1.46 21.47
CA TYR A 189 -16.01 1.30 20.55
C TYR A 189 -15.79 -0.15 20.06
N GLN A 190 -15.76 -1.12 20.97
CA GLN A 190 -15.55 -2.54 20.62
C GLN A 190 -16.66 -3.08 19.71
N ARG A 191 -17.92 -2.70 19.96
CA ARG A 191 -19.07 -3.11 19.15
C ARG A 191 -19.04 -2.44 17.78
N GLU A 192 -18.68 -1.17 17.73
CA GLU A 192 -18.52 -0.41 16.48
C GLU A 192 -17.39 -0.99 15.62
N TYR A 193 -16.25 -1.33 16.24
CA TYR A 193 -15.13 -2.00 15.59
C TYR A 193 -15.54 -3.36 15.02
N LEU A 194 -16.29 -4.16 15.78
CA LEU A 194 -16.81 -5.45 15.30
C LEU A 194 -17.78 -5.28 14.13
N ASN A 195 -18.65 -4.26 14.18
CA ASN A 195 -19.59 -3.97 13.09
C ASN A 195 -18.87 -3.48 11.82
N LEU A 196 -17.80 -2.70 11.97
CA LEU A 196 -16.94 -2.28 10.87
C LEU A 196 -16.29 -3.50 10.21
N ASN A 197 -15.68 -4.40 10.99
CA ASN A 197 -15.10 -5.64 10.48
C ASN A 197 -16.11 -6.50 9.72
N ARG A 198 -17.33 -6.66 10.27
CA ARG A 198 -18.42 -7.39 9.59
C ARG A 198 -18.85 -6.72 8.27
N THR A 199 -18.75 -5.40 8.20
CA THR A 199 -19.07 -4.64 6.98
C THR A 199 -17.94 -4.72 5.95
N LEU A 200 -16.69 -4.86 6.39
CA LEU A 200 -15.50 -5.00 5.56
C LEU A 200 -15.32 -6.40 4.98
N ALA A 201 -15.67 -7.46 5.74
CA ALA A 201 -15.44 -8.85 5.33
C ALA A 201 -15.90 -9.19 3.90
N PRO A 202 -17.09 -8.76 3.43
CA PRO A 202 -17.51 -9.00 2.05
C PRO A 202 -16.55 -8.46 0.99
N PHE A 203 -15.86 -7.35 1.23
CA PHE A 203 -14.93 -6.78 0.23
C PHE A 203 -13.71 -7.69 -0.02
N LEU A 204 -13.31 -8.49 0.98
CA LEU A 204 -12.19 -9.42 0.83
C LEU A 204 -12.62 -10.76 0.20
N GLU A 205 -13.87 -11.16 0.40
CA GLU A 205 -14.37 -12.50 0.07
C GLU A 205 -15.18 -12.54 -1.24
N ASP A 206 -15.90 -11.46 -1.55
CA ASP A 206 -16.87 -11.39 -2.63
C ASP A 206 -16.20 -11.00 -3.96
N PRO A 207 -16.27 -11.83 -5.02
CA PRO A 207 -15.70 -11.50 -6.32
C PRO A 207 -16.21 -10.18 -6.91
N GLU A 208 -17.49 -9.85 -6.72
CA GLU A 208 -18.12 -8.62 -7.23
C GLU A 208 -17.60 -7.35 -6.54
N LEU A 209 -17.02 -7.49 -5.35
CA LEU A 209 -16.47 -6.37 -4.57
C LEU A 209 -14.95 -6.23 -4.71
N LYS A 210 -14.30 -7.10 -5.51
CA LYS A 210 -12.85 -7.01 -5.79
C LYS A 210 -12.44 -5.72 -6.47
N TYR A 211 -13.37 -5.05 -7.15
CA TYR A 211 -13.16 -3.76 -7.76
C TYR A 211 -14.41 -2.90 -7.63
N ILE A 212 -14.24 -1.67 -7.14
CA ILE A 212 -15.33 -0.72 -6.89
C ILE A 212 -15.06 0.52 -7.74
N PRO A 213 -15.93 0.82 -8.71
CA PRO A 213 -15.73 1.96 -9.58
C PRO A 213 -15.95 3.26 -8.81
N PHE A 214 -15.10 4.27 -9.06
CA PHE A 214 -15.17 5.60 -8.43
C PHE A 214 -15.06 5.60 -6.90
N LEU A 215 -14.38 4.60 -6.32
CA LEU A 215 -14.23 4.46 -4.87
C LEU A 215 -13.77 5.77 -4.19
N SER A 216 -12.77 6.45 -4.75
CA SER A 216 -12.20 7.68 -4.20
C SER A 216 -13.16 8.87 -4.20
N ASN A 217 -14.16 8.89 -5.08
CA ASN A 217 -15.22 9.90 -5.08
C ASN A 217 -16.22 9.67 -3.94
N ILE A 218 -16.36 8.43 -3.46
CA ILE A 218 -17.31 8.05 -2.42
C ILE A 218 -16.64 8.04 -1.05
N ILE A 219 -15.50 7.36 -0.90
CA ILE A 219 -14.71 7.29 0.35
C ILE A 219 -13.28 7.70 0.05
N TYR A 220 -12.97 8.95 0.36
CA TYR A 220 -11.62 9.50 0.21
C TYR A 220 -10.69 8.89 1.27
N ASN A 221 -9.44 8.57 0.90
CA ASN A 221 -8.41 8.03 1.81
C ASN A 221 -8.78 6.78 2.62
N ILE A 222 -9.74 5.97 2.15
CA ILE A 222 -10.18 4.75 2.85
C ILE A 222 -9.03 3.83 3.29
N ALA A 223 -7.98 3.67 2.47
CA ALA A 223 -6.86 2.81 2.81
C ALA A 223 -6.02 3.36 3.98
N ASP A 224 -5.84 4.69 4.05
CA ASP A 224 -5.16 5.34 5.19
C ASP A 224 -5.99 5.16 6.47
N GLU A 225 -7.29 5.44 6.41
CA GLU A 225 -8.20 5.28 7.56
C GLU A 225 -8.18 3.85 8.10
N LEU A 226 -8.24 2.84 7.23
CA LEU A 226 -8.19 1.43 7.65
C LEU A 226 -6.83 1.04 8.23
N ALA A 227 -5.72 1.55 7.67
CA ALA A 227 -4.38 1.30 8.19
C ALA A 227 -4.21 1.89 9.60
N GLU A 228 -4.72 3.09 9.87
CA GLU A 228 -4.72 3.71 11.21
C GLU A 228 -5.53 2.90 12.23
N LEU A 229 -6.56 2.17 11.79
CA LEU A 229 -7.35 1.25 12.61
C LEU A 229 -6.71 -0.14 12.79
N GLY A 230 -5.50 -0.35 12.27
CA GLY A 230 -4.79 -1.63 12.32
C GLY A 230 -5.31 -2.68 11.32
N LEU A 231 -6.19 -2.29 10.39
CA LEU A 231 -6.81 -3.16 9.38
C LEU A 231 -5.96 -3.17 8.11
N SER A 232 -4.72 -3.64 8.23
CA SER A 232 -3.71 -3.58 7.16
C SER A 232 -4.07 -4.39 5.92
N ARG A 233 -4.76 -5.53 6.08
CA ARG A 233 -5.19 -6.37 4.95
C ARG A 233 -6.26 -5.67 4.11
N GLU A 234 -7.21 -5.02 4.76
CA GLU A 234 -8.26 -4.24 4.14
C GLU A 234 -7.68 -2.99 3.48
N ALA A 235 -6.75 -2.30 4.15
CA ALA A 235 -6.01 -1.18 3.57
C ALA A 235 -5.29 -1.57 2.27
N VAL A 236 -4.58 -2.70 2.26
CA VAL A 236 -3.95 -3.28 1.06
C VAL A 236 -4.97 -3.54 -0.03
N HIS A 237 -6.12 -4.14 0.30
CA HIS A 237 -7.18 -4.44 -0.66
C HIS A 237 -7.72 -3.17 -1.33
N PHE A 238 -8.14 -2.18 -0.54
CA PHE A 238 -8.66 -0.93 -1.09
C PHE A 238 -7.60 -0.12 -1.84
N GLN A 239 -6.35 -0.11 -1.38
CA GLN A 239 -5.26 0.55 -2.10
C GLN A 239 -5.01 -0.08 -3.47
N LYS A 240 -5.16 -1.40 -3.61
CA LYS A 240 -5.11 -2.06 -4.92
C LYS A 240 -6.23 -1.61 -5.85
N ILE A 241 -7.45 -1.45 -5.34
CA ILE A 241 -8.59 -0.93 -6.13
C ILE A 241 -8.26 0.48 -6.65
N LEU A 242 -7.75 1.35 -5.78
CA LEU A 242 -7.34 2.71 -6.16
C LEU A 242 -6.24 2.69 -7.24
N ILE A 243 -5.22 1.87 -7.07
CA ILE A 243 -4.15 1.70 -8.07
C ILE A 243 -4.68 1.18 -9.41
N ILE A 244 -5.65 0.24 -9.40
CA ILE A 244 -6.28 -0.22 -10.65
C ILE A 244 -6.94 0.96 -11.35
N SER A 245 -7.73 1.77 -10.64
CA SER A 245 -8.38 2.97 -11.20
C SER A 245 -7.36 3.96 -11.78
N GLU A 246 -6.25 4.23 -11.08
CA GLU A 246 -5.14 5.04 -11.59
C GLU A 246 -4.54 4.47 -12.87
N ASN A 247 -4.28 3.16 -12.90
CA ASN A 247 -3.71 2.47 -14.06
C ASN A 247 -4.66 2.51 -15.28
N LEU A 248 -5.99 2.50 -15.08
CA LEU A 248 -6.97 2.64 -16.17
C LEU A 248 -6.83 3.98 -16.91
N SER A 249 -6.38 5.03 -16.22
CA SER A 249 -6.06 6.33 -16.83
C SER A 249 -4.69 6.35 -17.55
N GLY A 250 -4.00 5.21 -17.61
CA GLY A 250 -2.65 5.08 -18.15
C GLY A 250 -1.55 5.64 -17.24
N ARG A 251 -1.87 6.02 -16.00
CA ARG A 251 -0.93 6.62 -15.05
C ARG A 251 -0.42 5.60 -14.06
N VAL A 252 0.91 5.49 -13.94
CA VAL A 252 1.56 4.79 -12.82
C VAL A 252 2.05 5.85 -11.83
N ILE A 253 1.40 5.93 -10.68
CA ILE A 253 1.69 6.93 -9.63
C ILE A 253 2.55 6.28 -8.55
N GLY A 254 3.86 6.56 -8.54
CA GLY A 254 4.80 5.93 -7.60
C GLY A 254 4.37 6.03 -6.12
N TYR A 255 3.84 7.19 -5.72
CA TYR A 255 3.32 7.43 -4.38
C TYR A 255 2.23 6.41 -3.94
N SER A 256 1.32 6.04 -4.84
CA SER A 256 0.24 5.09 -4.53
C SER A 256 0.79 3.67 -4.33
N TYR A 257 1.83 3.29 -5.07
CA TYR A 257 2.54 2.02 -4.86
C TYR A 257 3.39 2.05 -3.59
N GLU A 258 4.01 3.18 -3.24
CA GLU A 258 4.70 3.32 -1.95
C GLU A 258 3.74 3.18 -0.76
N LYS A 259 2.53 3.77 -0.84
CA LYS A 259 1.48 3.53 0.15
C LYS A 259 1.11 2.06 0.26
N LEU A 260 0.93 1.38 -0.88
CA LEU A 260 0.67 -0.06 -0.89
C LEU A 260 1.79 -0.85 -0.20
N ALA A 261 3.06 -0.53 -0.49
CA ALA A 261 4.21 -1.15 0.16
C ALA A 261 4.23 -0.88 1.67
N TYR A 262 3.88 0.34 2.09
CA TYR A 262 3.74 0.69 3.50
C TYR A 262 2.65 -0.14 4.20
N TYR A 263 1.47 -0.31 3.58
CA TYR A 263 0.39 -1.13 4.17
C TYR A 263 0.78 -2.61 4.27
N TYR A 264 1.54 -3.14 3.31
CA TYR A 264 2.14 -4.47 3.43
C TYR A 264 3.13 -4.57 4.59
N LEU A 265 3.99 -3.54 4.75
CA LEU A 265 4.99 -3.48 5.81
C LEU A 265 4.36 -3.51 7.21
N ILE A 266 3.35 -2.67 7.47
CA ILE A 266 2.66 -2.65 8.77
C ILE A 266 1.89 -3.97 9.04
N GLY A 267 1.49 -4.68 7.98
CA GLY A 267 0.91 -6.02 8.07
C GLY A 267 1.93 -7.15 8.26
N GLY A 268 3.24 -6.84 8.28
CA GLY A 268 4.32 -7.81 8.41
C GLY A 268 4.65 -8.59 7.13
N ASP A 269 4.10 -8.21 5.98
CA ASP A 269 4.39 -8.86 4.69
C ASP A 269 5.53 -8.12 3.96
N PHE A 270 6.75 -8.32 4.46
CA PHE A 270 7.97 -7.72 3.92
C PHE A 270 8.21 -8.08 2.45
N ILE A 271 7.87 -9.31 2.06
CA ILE A 271 8.08 -9.83 0.69
C ILE A 271 7.20 -9.07 -0.31
N SER A 272 5.91 -8.87 0.01
CA SER A 272 5.02 -8.11 -0.87
C SER A 272 5.39 -6.62 -0.90
N ALA A 273 5.77 -6.04 0.25
CA ALA A 273 6.22 -4.64 0.31
C ALA A 273 7.42 -4.40 -0.60
N GLU A 274 8.43 -5.27 -0.53
CA GLU A 274 9.62 -5.21 -1.37
C GLU A 274 9.28 -5.33 -2.86
N LYS A 275 8.48 -6.33 -3.25
CA LYS A 275 8.04 -6.52 -4.64
C LYS A 275 7.35 -5.28 -5.22
N VAL A 276 6.55 -4.59 -4.42
CA VAL A 276 5.85 -3.37 -4.84
C VAL A 276 6.82 -2.22 -5.05
N LEU A 277 7.83 -2.04 -4.20
CA LEU A 277 8.85 -0.99 -4.39
C LEU A 277 9.77 -1.31 -5.59
N ASP A 278 10.17 -2.56 -5.78
CA ASP A 278 10.94 -3.00 -6.95
C ASP A 278 10.14 -2.79 -8.25
N TYR A 279 8.82 -2.96 -8.22
CA TYR A 279 7.96 -2.65 -9.36
C TYR A 279 8.07 -1.17 -9.77
N ILE A 280 8.13 -0.24 -8.81
CA ILE A 280 8.31 1.18 -9.10
C ILE A 280 9.64 1.41 -9.85
N LEU A 281 10.75 0.84 -9.35
CA LEU A 281 12.06 0.98 -9.98
C LEU A 281 12.08 0.39 -11.40
N LYS A 282 11.44 -0.77 -11.60
CA LYS A 282 11.41 -1.46 -12.90
C LYS A 282 10.59 -0.73 -13.97
N TYR A 283 9.44 -0.18 -13.60
CA TYR A 283 8.49 0.41 -14.55
C TYR A 283 8.53 1.94 -14.63
N ARG A 284 9.40 2.58 -13.84
CA ARG A 284 9.70 4.02 -13.91
C ARG A 284 11.23 4.23 -13.97
N PRO A 285 11.88 4.09 -15.14
CA PRO A 285 13.34 4.25 -15.24
C PRO A 285 13.80 5.71 -15.04
N ASP A 286 12.96 6.68 -15.40
CA ASP A 286 13.26 8.12 -15.39
C ASP A 286 13.04 8.80 -14.03
N LEU A 287 13.16 8.05 -12.94
CA LEU A 287 13.05 8.61 -11.59
C LEU A 287 14.27 9.49 -11.28
N ARG A 288 14.01 10.65 -10.64
CA ARG A 288 15.06 11.50 -10.08
C ARG A 288 15.92 10.69 -9.11
N THR A 289 17.23 10.92 -9.12
CA THR A 289 18.21 10.19 -8.29
C THR A 289 17.87 10.22 -6.81
N SER A 290 17.45 11.38 -6.29
CA SER A 290 17.03 11.50 -4.89
C SER A 290 15.87 10.56 -4.53
N TYR A 291 14.92 10.35 -5.44
CA TYR A 291 13.81 9.43 -5.22
C TYR A 291 14.24 7.97 -5.39
N LYS A 292 15.15 7.65 -6.32
CA LYS A 292 15.77 6.33 -6.41
C LYS A 292 16.50 5.96 -5.11
N ASN A 293 17.28 6.88 -4.56
CA ASN A 293 17.95 6.70 -3.28
C ASN A 293 16.95 6.44 -2.14
N HIS A 294 15.84 7.18 -2.12
CA HIS A 294 14.79 6.96 -1.13
C HIS A 294 14.18 5.54 -1.24
N LEU A 295 13.92 5.05 -2.45
CA LEU A 295 13.44 3.69 -2.68
C LEU A 295 14.47 2.63 -2.28
N TYR A 296 15.74 2.79 -2.66
CA TYR A 296 16.80 1.85 -2.27
C TYR A 296 17.02 1.80 -0.74
N LEU A 297 16.90 2.93 -0.03
CA LEU A 297 16.93 2.94 1.43
C LEU A 297 15.78 2.14 2.05
N LYS A 298 14.56 2.26 1.50
CA LYS A 298 13.40 1.48 1.93
C LYS A 298 13.59 -0.01 1.65
N LEU A 299 13.99 -0.37 0.43
CA LEU A 299 14.26 -1.75 0.01
C LEU A 299 15.34 -2.41 0.87
N GLY A 300 16.49 -1.74 1.04
CA GLY A 300 17.56 -2.26 1.88
C GLY A 300 17.14 -2.46 3.33
N THR A 301 16.29 -1.56 3.86
CA THR A 301 15.73 -1.68 5.21
C THR A 301 14.73 -2.83 5.32
N ILE A 302 13.83 -2.99 4.36
CA ILE A 302 12.86 -4.10 4.32
C ILE A 302 13.60 -5.44 4.26
N ALA A 303 14.58 -5.57 3.37
CA ALA A 303 15.41 -6.78 3.26
C ALA A 303 16.19 -7.05 4.56
N TYR A 304 16.71 -6.01 5.23
CA TYR A 304 17.38 -6.16 6.52
C TYR A 304 16.44 -6.69 7.60
N LEU A 305 15.23 -6.14 7.70
CA LEU A 305 14.19 -6.59 8.64
C LEU A 305 13.73 -8.02 8.36
N ASN A 306 13.70 -8.41 7.08
CA ASN A 306 13.44 -9.79 6.65
C ASN A 306 14.65 -10.73 6.83
N GLN A 307 15.74 -10.27 7.46
CA GLN A 307 16.98 -11.03 7.68
C GLN A 307 17.72 -11.44 6.38
N GLU A 308 17.38 -10.83 5.24
CA GLU A 308 18.05 -11.01 3.96
C GLU A 308 19.25 -10.05 3.81
N TYR A 309 20.24 -10.17 4.70
CA TYR A 309 21.32 -9.18 4.84
C TYR A 309 22.17 -8.99 3.58
N LYS A 310 22.35 -10.03 2.76
CA LYS A 310 23.06 -9.91 1.47
C LYS A 310 22.29 -9.02 0.50
N LYS A 311 20.99 -9.27 0.36
CA LYS A 311 20.10 -8.48 -0.51
C LYS A 311 19.94 -7.05 -0.01
N SER A 312 19.87 -6.86 1.31
CA SER A 312 19.92 -5.55 1.95
C SER A 312 21.16 -4.76 1.54
N LEU A 313 22.34 -5.40 1.60
CA LEU A 313 23.59 -4.80 1.14
C LEU A 313 23.55 -4.48 -0.35
N ASP A 314 23.04 -5.40 -1.19
CA ASP A 314 22.94 -5.18 -2.64
C ASP A 314 22.08 -3.96 -2.96
N TYR A 315 20.95 -3.75 -2.29
CA TYR A 315 20.16 -2.52 -2.47
C TYR A 315 20.93 -1.27 -2.04
N TYR A 316 21.59 -1.29 -0.88
CA TYR A 316 22.33 -0.10 -0.45
C TYR A 316 23.54 0.23 -1.32
N LEU A 317 24.14 -0.76 -2.00
CA LEU A 317 25.21 -0.52 -2.97
C LEU A 317 24.75 0.23 -4.23
N ASN A 318 23.43 0.33 -4.46
CA ASN A 318 22.86 1.12 -5.55
C ASN A 318 22.58 2.59 -5.14
N LEU A 319 22.92 3.00 -3.92
CA LEU A 319 22.77 4.39 -3.49
C LEU A 319 23.79 5.30 -4.19
N ASP A 320 23.31 6.40 -4.74
CA ASP A 320 24.15 7.45 -5.32
C ASP A 320 24.41 8.57 -4.29
N PHE A 321 25.63 8.64 -3.78
CA PHE A 321 26.03 9.65 -2.80
C PHE A 321 26.39 11.01 -3.42
N LEU A 322 26.54 11.11 -4.75
CA LEU A 322 26.88 12.37 -5.42
C LEU A 322 25.68 13.31 -5.46
N GLU A 323 24.47 12.76 -5.65
CA GLU A 323 23.21 13.51 -5.69
C GLU A 323 22.36 13.26 -4.43
N TRP A 324 22.94 13.51 -3.26
CA TRP A 324 22.22 13.39 -1.99
C TRP A 324 21.33 14.59 -1.71
N SER A 325 20.10 14.35 -1.24
CA SER A 325 19.11 15.39 -0.95
C SER A 325 18.58 15.28 0.47
N SER A 326 18.32 16.42 1.11
CA SER A 326 17.64 16.49 2.41
C SER A 326 16.18 16.02 2.38
N THR A 327 15.61 15.78 1.19
CA THR A 327 14.28 15.19 1.02
C THR A 327 14.26 13.68 1.24
N ILE A 328 15.44 13.03 1.30
CA ILE A 328 15.55 11.60 1.53
C ILE A 328 15.35 11.33 3.03
N SER A 329 14.23 10.71 3.39
CA SER A 329 13.94 10.38 4.79
C SER A 329 14.59 9.07 5.23
N ASN A 330 14.98 9.04 6.50
CA ASN A 330 15.38 7.85 7.25
C ASN A 330 14.20 6.86 7.29
N PRO A 331 14.40 5.59 6.90
CA PRO A 331 13.32 4.61 6.79
C PRO A 331 12.71 4.20 8.15
N PHE A 332 13.38 4.50 9.27
CA PHE A 332 12.88 4.21 10.62
C PHE A 332 12.32 5.45 11.32
N LEU A 333 12.98 6.59 11.14
CA LEU A 333 12.69 7.82 11.91
C LEU A 333 11.82 8.82 11.14
N GLY A 334 11.72 8.68 9.81
CA GLY A 334 10.96 9.60 8.95
C GLY A 334 11.61 10.98 8.73
N GLU A 335 12.64 11.33 9.50
CA GLU A 335 13.42 12.57 9.36
C GLU A 335 14.47 12.49 8.23
N PRO A 336 14.97 13.63 7.71
CA PRO A 336 16.05 13.64 6.71
C PRO A 336 17.27 12.81 7.14
N ILE A 337 17.74 11.91 6.27
CA ILE A 337 18.91 11.08 6.54
C ILE A 337 20.17 11.70 5.94
N SER A 338 21.25 11.78 6.72
CA SER A 338 22.56 12.21 6.21
C SER A 338 23.27 11.08 5.45
N ILE A 339 24.26 11.41 4.62
CA ILE A 339 25.13 10.42 3.97
C ILE A 339 25.80 9.51 5.01
N ASN A 340 26.26 10.08 6.13
CA ASN A 340 26.92 9.31 7.19
C ASN A 340 25.94 8.32 7.84
N SER A 341 24.72 8.76 8.12
CA SER A 341 23.66 7.89 8.65
C SER A 341 23.27 6.77 7.66
N ALA A 342 23.31 7.04 6.35
CA ALA A 342 23.11 5.99 5.35
C ALA A 342 24.29 4.99 5.28
N ARG A 343 25.53 5.47 5.44
CA ARG A 343 26.72 4.60 5.56
C ARG A 343 26.69 3.74 6.82
N ASP A 344 26.12 4.24 7.92
CA ASP A 344 25.86 3.43 9.11
C ASP A 344 24.92 2.27 8.80
N LEU A 345 23.84 2.48 8.03
CA LEU A 345 22.95 1.39 7.59
C LEU A 345 23.68 0.36 6.72
N ILE A 346 24.53 0.82 5.79
CA ILE A 346 25.39 -0.05 4.97
C ILE A 346 26.29 -0.91 5.85
N SER A 347 26.94 -0.31 6.84
CA SER A 347 27.86 -1.03 7.73
C SER A 347 27.17 -2.15 8.51
N MET A 348 25.93 -1.92 8.94
CA MET A 348 25.12 -2.93 9.62
C MET A 348 24.79 -4.09 8.70
N ALA A 349 24.45 -3.80 7.44
CA ALA A 349 24.24 -4.84 6.43
C ALA A 349 25.54 -5.61 6.12
N ILE A 350 26.69 -4.93 6.03
CA ILE A 350 28.01 -5.59 5.84
C ILE A 350 28.34 -6.50 7.02
N TRP A 351 28.12 -6.04 8.25
CA TRP A 351 28.42 -6.83 9.45
C TRP A 351 27.62 -8.13 9.46
N ARG A 352 26.32 -8.04 9.19
CA ARG A 352 25.41 -9.19 9.20
C ARG A 352 25.58 -10.12 8.01
N SER A 353 26.00 -9.61 6.84
CA SER A 353 26.17 -10.41 5.62
C SER A 353 27.56 -10.99 5.43
N LYS A 354 28.59 -10.36 5.99
CA LYS A 354 30.01 -10.74 5.86
C LYS A 354 30.60 -10.98 7.25
N ASN A 355 31.28 -9.99 7.82
CA ASN A 355 31.87 -10.07 9.15
C ASN A 355 32.10 -8.66 9.73
N SER A 356 32.43 -8.62 11.02
CA SER A 356 32.70 -7.39 11.77
C SER A 356 33.84 -6.56 11.20
N PHE A 357 34.98 -7.18 10.86
CA PHE A 357 36.16 -6.48 10.34
C PHE A 357 35.87 -5.69 9.07
N LYS A 358 35.18 -6.29 8.09
CA LYS A 358 34.79 -5.59 6.85
C LYS A 358 33.81 -4.45 7.10
N ALA A 359 32.93 -4.59 8.09
CA ALA A 359 32.00 -3.52 8.46
C ALA A 359 32.72 -2.36 9.16
N VAL A 360 33.71 -2.66 9.99
CA VAL A 360 34.56 -1.66 10.64
C VAL A 360 35.41 -0.91 9.62
N ASP A 361 35.98 -1.60 8.64
CA ASP A 361 36.74 -0.94 7.57
C ASP A 361 35.85 0.02 6.75
N ALA A 362 34.60 -0.39 6.47
CA ALA A 362 33.63 0.48 5.82
C ALA A 362 33.29 1.72 6.67
N LEU A 363 33.10 1.57 7.99
CA LEU A 363 32.83 2.70 8.89
C LEU A 363 34.04 3.62 9.07
N LYS A 364 35.26 3.07 9.10
CA LYS A 364 36.50 3.86 9.18
C LYS A 364 36.74 4.73 7.96
N SER A 365 36.18 4.35 6.80
CA SER A 365 36.23 5.17 5.59
C SER A 365 35.36 6.44 5.66
N VAL A 366 34.47 6.54 6.66
CA VAL A 366 33.72 7.76 6.95
C VAL A 366 34.66 8.79 7.57
N SER A 367 34.92 9.89 6.86
CA SER A 367 35.82 10.94 7.31
C SER A 367 35.38 11.49 8.67
N THR A 368 36.24 11.35 9.68
CA THR A 368 36.00 12.02 10.97
C THR A 368 36.23 13.52 10.77
N PRO A 369 35.26 14.39 11.04
CA PRO A 369 35.45 15.83 10.88
C PRO A 369 36.59 16.34 11.77
N LYS A 370 37.29 17.39 11.33
CA LYS A 370 38.35 18.04 12.13
C LYS A 370 37.80 18.60 13.46
N ASN A 371 36.54 19.04 13.47
CA ASN A 371 35.81 19.48 14.66
C ASN A 371 34.77 18.42 15.00
N LEU A 372 35.04 17.64 16.04
CA LEU A 372 34.22 16.52 16.46
C LEU A 372 32.92 17.02 17.14
N THR A 373 31.77 16.61 16.61
CA THR A 373 30.44 16.88 17.18
C THR A 373 29.89 15.65 17.91
N GLU A 374 28.81 15.81 18.67
CA GLU A 374 28.16 14.70 19.38
C GLU A 374 27.68 13.60 18.42
N ASP A 375 27.14 13.97 17.25
CA ASP A 375 26.65 13.04 16.24
C ASP A 375 27.76 12.21 15.58
N ASP A 376 28.98 12.77 15.45
CA ASP A 376 30.12 12.07 14.85
C ASP A 376 30.56 10.85 15.68
N LEU A 377 30.27 10.84 16.98
CA LEU A 377 30.60 9.73 17.87
C LEU A 377 29.69 8.52 17.69
N PHE A 378 28.51 8.67 17.08
CA PHE A 378 27.62 7.53 16.84
C PHE A 378 28.21 6.50 15.88
N THR A 379 29.02 6.94 14.90
CA THR A 379 29.80 6.04 14.03
C THR A 379 30.78 5.19 14.86
N ARG A 380 31.41 5.77 15.88
CA ARG A 380 32.34 5.05 16.77
C ARG A 380 31.61 4.12 17.74
N LEU A 381 30.47 4.55 18.28
CA LEU A 381 29.58 3.69 19.06
C LEU A 381 29.09 2.49 18.23
N ARG A 382 28.85 2.68 16.93
CA ARG A 382 28.50 1.61 16.01
C ARG A 382 29.64 0.61 15.82
N ILE A 383 30.88 1.08 15.64
CA ILE A 383 32.07 0.22 15.58
C ILE A 383 32.18 -0.63 16.86
N ILE A 384 32.00 -0.03 18.04
CA ILE A 384 32.01 -0.73 19.33
C ILE A 384 30.94 -1.83 19.34
N GLN A 385 29.72 -1.52 18.93
CA GLN A 385 28.63 -2.49 18.87
C GLN A 385 28.93 -3.66 17.92
N ILE A 386 29.57 -3.39 16.77
CA ILE A 386 29.95 -4.42 15.79
C ILE A 386 31.05 -5.32 16.35
N LEU A 387 32.06 -4.73 17.01
CA LEU A 387 33.22 -5.45 17.54
C LEU A 387 32.97 -6.15 18.88
N MET A 388 31.90 -5.81 19.60
CA MET A 388 31.70 -6.27 20.98
C MET A 388 31.75 -7.78 21.19
N ASN A 389 31.51 -8.58 20.14
CA ASN A 389 31.56 -10.04 20.22
C ASN A 389 32.90 -10.62 19.74
N ASP A 390 33.50 -10.01 18.72
CA ASP A 390 34.71 -10.55 18.08
C ASP A 390 35.99 -9.99 18.71
N GLU A 391 35.97 -8.73 19.16
CA GLU A 391 37.08 -7.99 19.79
C GLU A 391 36.60 -7.22 21.04
N PRO A 392 36.14 -7.91 22.10
CA PRO A 392 35.50 -7.28 23.25
C PRO A 392 36.43 -6.32 24.02
N GLU A 393 37.74 -6.59 24.04
CA GLU A 393 38.71 -5.73 24.74
C GLU A 393 38.92 -4.40 24.03
N VAL A 394 39.07 -4.45 22.70
CA VAL A 394 39.16 -3.26 21.85
C VAL A 394 37.87 -2.46 21.96
N ALA A 395 36.72 -3.12 21.86
CA ALA A 395 35.41 -2.48 21.99
C ALA A 395 35.22 -1.82 23.36
N GLY A 396 35.63 -2.48 24.46
CA GLY A 396 35.54 -1.94 25.82
C GLY A 396 36.45 -0.73 26.05
N LYS A 397 37.69 -0.78 25.53
CA LYS A 397 38.60 0.37 25.59
C LYS A 397 38.05 1.57 24.82
N MET A 398 37.56 1.35 23.61
CA MET A 398 36.93 2.40 22.80
C MET A 398 35.68 2.98 23.48
N ALA A 399 34.84 2.14 24.08
CA ALA A 399 33.65 2.59 24.82
C ALA A 399 34.04 3.51 25.98
N THR A 400 35.05 3.11 26.74
CA THR A 400 35.59 3.88 27.87
C THR A 400 36.16 5.23 27.42
N GLU A 401 36.94 5.27 26.34
CA GLU A 401 37.47 6.52 25.75
C GLU A 401 36.34 7.48 25.33
N ILE A 402 35.27 6.95 24.71
CA ILE A 402 34.10 7.75 24.32
C ILE A 402 33.34 8.26 25.54
N THR A 403 33.16 7.44 26.59
CA THR A 403 32.49 7.86 27.82
C THR A 403 33.22 9.04 28.46
N PHE A 404 34.54 8.97 28.60
CA PHE A 404 35.33 10.08 29.15
C PHE A 404 35.27 11.34 28.30
N LEU A 405 35.35 11.20 26.97
CA LEU A 405 35.22 12.33 26.06
C LEU A 405 33.84 12.99 26.19
N ALA A 406 32.76 12.20 26.19
CA ALA A 406 31.40 12.68 26.30
C ALA A 406 31.15 13.40 27.64
N GLN A 407 31.66 12.87 28.74
CA GLN A 407 31.61 13.52 30.06
C GLN A 407 32.31 14.87 30.06
N SER A 408 33.51 14.96 29.48
CA SER A 408 34.28 16.21 29.42
C SER A 408 33.60 17.32 28.61
N LYS A 409 32.71 16.95 27.68
CA LYS A 409 31.96 17.87 26.80
C LYS A 409 30.50 18.07 27.20
N GLY A 410 30.00 17.33 28.21
CA GLY A 410 28.60 17.37 28.63
C GLY A 410 27.62 16.68 27.69
N TRP A 411 28.09 15.77 26.83
CA TRP A 411 27.28 15.05 25.83
C TRP A 411 26.57 13.84 26.45
N LYS A 412 25.47 14.11 27.17
CA LYS A 412 24.75 13.10 27.97
C LYS A 412 24.25 11.91 27.15
N ARG A 413 23.85 12.11 25.89
CA ARG A 413 23.29 11.03 25.06
C ARG A 413 24.38 10.03 24.67
N VAL A 414 25.54 10.52 24.26
CA VAL A 414 26.70 9.70 23.91
C VAL A 414 27.32 9.05 25.15
N GLU A 415 27.38 9.77 26.27
CA GLU A 415 27.82 9.22 27.56
C GLU A 415 26.95 8.02 27.95
N TYR A 416 25.62 8.18 27.92
CA TYR A 416 24.69 7.10 28.24
C TYR A 416 24.87 5.89 27.32
N ALA A 417 24.93 6.11 26.00
CA ALA A 417 25.07 5.04 25.03
C ALA A 417 26.40 4.28 25.16
N SER A 418 27.52 4.99 25.34
CA SER A 418 28.84 4.38 25.55
C SER A 418 28.91 3.60 26.86
N THR A 419 28.35 4.14 27.94
CA THR A 419 28.29 3.49 29.26
C THR A 419 27.50 2.18 29.19
N LEU A 420 26.32 2.20 28.55
CA LEU A 420 25.52 0.99 28.33
C LEU A 420 26.29 -0.06 27.52
N LEU A 421 26.91 0.33 26.40
CA LEU A 421 27.69 -0.60 25.57
C LEU A 421 28.84 -1.22 26.38
N ASN A 422 29.56 -0.41 27.16
CA ASN A 422 30.63 -0.89 28.02
C ASN A 422 30.12 -1.89 29.07
N GLY A 423 28.98 -1.58 29.70
CA GLY A 423 28.31 -2.50 30.64
C GLY A 423 27.90 -3.83 29.99
N PHE A 424 27.35 -3.80 28.77
CA PHE A 424 27.01 -5.01 28.02
C PHE A 424 28.23 -5.85 27.64
N ILE A 425 29.34 -5.21 27.24
CA ILE A 425 30.61 -5.86 26.94
C ILE A 425 31.12 -6.59 28.19
N HIS A 426 31.16 -5.89 29.33
CA HIS A 426 31.62 -6.46 30.59
C HIS A 426 30.72 -7.63 31.03
N TYR A 427 29.40 -7.46 30.98
CA TYR A 427 28.45 -8.52 31.33
C TYR A 427 28.64 -9.77 30.48
N LYS A 428 28.81 -9.61 29.16
CA LYS A 428 29.07 -10.73 28.25
C LYS A 428 30.39 -11.43 28.57
N LYS A 429 31.46 -10.66 28.81
CA LYS A 429 32.78 -11.22 29.18
C LYS A 429 32.66 -12.10 30.43
N THR A 430 31.99 -11.61 31.48
CA THR A 430 31.76 -12.36 32.72
C THR A 430 30.89 -13.61 32.55
N ILE A 431 29.94 -13.62 31.59
CA ILE A 431 29.14 -14.83 31.30
C ILE A 431 29.93 -15.85 30.48
N LEU A 432 30.72 -15.41 29.52
CA LEU A 432 31.55 -16.29 28.69
C LEU A 432 32.62 -16.97 29.54
N GLU A 433 33.27 -16.22 30.44
CA GLU A 433 34.25 -16.74 31.41
C GLU A 433 33.65 -17.75 32.40
N LYS A 434 32.33 -17.74 32.63
CA LYS A 434 31.64 -18.72 33.49
C LYS A 434 31.20 -19.98 32.75
N ARG A 435 31.30 -20.03 31.42
CA ARG A 435 30.86 -21.16 30.58
C ARG A 435 32.01 -21.90 29.91
N SER A 436 33.19 -21.28 29.82
CA SER A 436 34.48 -21.93 29.57
C SER A 436 35.00 -22.59 30.85
#